data_AF-A0A015LNB0-F1
#
_entry.id   AF-A0A015LNB0-F1
#
_cell.length_a   1.000
_cell.length_b   1.000
_cell.length_c   1.000
_cell.angle_alpha   90.00
_cell.angle_beta   90.00
_cell.angle_gamma   90.00
#
_symmetry.space_group_name_H-M   'P 1'
#
loop_
_entity.id
_entity.type
_entity.pdbx_description
1 polymer ?
#
loop_
_entity_poly.entity_id
_entity_poly.type
_entity_poly.pdbx_seq_one_letter_code
_entity_poly.pdbx_strand_id
1 'polypeptide(L)'
;MRAYCQFEMENGESAQKIISMMGLQGNLSSYAIKHGIIPPSESRFEIKLQPTQSICKNGQKEKEESTLRWILSTTQSLSTVTHKAYIEHHMYIIDPKFIIPGERKIRMMIAQSYGYNKNKLIQLLKTAQSISLTTDLWSCCSKHGYLGLTATINQRF
;
A
#
# COMPACT_ATOMS: atom_id res chain seq x y z
N MET A 1 -8.50 -8.87 20.98
CA MET A 1 -7.53 -8.06 21.74
C MET A 1 -8.22 -6.76 22.13
N ARG A 2 -8.18 -6.34 23.40
CA ARG A 2 -8.70 -5.04 23.86
C ARG A 2 -7.51 -4.14 24.09
N ALA A 3 -7.50 -2.94 23.50
CA ALA A 3 -6.45 -1.95 23.72
C ALA A 3 -6.98 -0.89 24.69
N TYR A 4 -6.20 -0.61 25.73
CA TYR A 4 -6.50 0.43 26.70
C TYR A 4 -5.67 1.65 26.33
N CYS A 5 -6.32 2.77 26.04
CA CYS A 5 -5.65 4.03 25.77
C CYS A 5 -6.07 5.04 26.82
N GLN A 6 -5.08 5.60 27.50
CA GLN A 6 -5.23 6.62 28.53
C GLN A 6 -4.63 7.91 27.96
N PHE A 7 -5.42 8.97 27.92
CA PHE A 7 -4.96 10.28 27.48
C PHE A 7 -5.05 11.24 28.67
N GLU A 8 -3.99 12.00 28.90
CA GLU A 8 -4.02 13.16 29.79
C GLU A 8 -4.53 14.37 29.00
N MET A 9 -5.61 14.98 29.49
CA MET A 9 -6.15 16.20 28.93
C MET A 9 -5.36 17.41 29.49
N GLU A 10 -5.34 18.53 28.76
CA GLU A 10 -4.55 19.73 29.13
C GLU A 10 -4.95 20.32 30.50
N ASN A 11 -6.12 19.96 31.03
CA ASN A 11 -6.60 20.32 32.36
C ASN A 11 -6.10 19.38 33.48
N GLY A 12 -5.26 18.40 33.17
CA GLY A 12 -4.70 17.42 34.12
C GLY A 12 -5.63 16.23 34.41
N GLU A 13 -6.79 16.12 33.76
CA GLU A 13 -7.68 14.97 33.91
C GLU A 13 -7.29 13.83 32.95
N SER A 14 -7.13 12.61 33.47
CA SER A 14 -6.87 11.44 32.62
C SER A 14 -8.18 10.75 32.23
N ALA A 15 -8.48 10.69 30.94
CA ALA A 15 -9.64 9.95 30.43
C ALA A 15 -9.22 8.55 29.98
N GLN A 16 -9.84 7.51 30.56
CA GLN A 16 -9.65 6.13 30.12
C GLN A 16 -10.76 5.73 29.15
N LYS A 17 -10.40 5.40 27.91
CA LYS A 17 -11.35 4.91 26.91
C LYS A 17 -11.02 3.46 26.55
N ILE A 18 -11.97 2.57 26.80
CA ILE A 18 -11.85 1.16 26.41
C ILE A 18 -12.15 1.06 24.92
N ILE A 19 -11.14 0.76 24.12
CA ILE A 19 -11.29 0.55 22.69
C ILE A 19 -11.42 -0.96 22.43
N SER A 20 -12.65 -1.40 22.17
CA SER A 20 -12.92 -2.77 21.73
C SER A 20 -12.57 -2.90 20.24
N MET A 21 -11.47 -3.58 19.94
CA MET A 21 -11.07 -3.93 18.58
C MET A 21 -11.69 -5.26 18.12
N MET A 22 -12.92 -5.59 18.57
CA MET A 22 -13.60 -6.81 18.10
C MET A 22 -13.92 -6.68 16.61
N GLY A 23 -13.15 -7.40 15.78
CA GLY A 23 -13.44 -7.62 14.37
C GLY A 23 -13.22 -6.41 13.46
N LEU A 24 -12.05 -5.77 13.50
CA LEU A 24 -11.68 -4.75 12.51
C LEU A 24 -11.54 -5.37 11.11
N GLN A 25 -12.66 -5.45 10.40
CA GLN A 25 -12.75 -5.51 8.94
C GLN A 25 -12.83 -4.10 8.32
N GLY A 26 -12.76 -3.03 9.13
CA GLY A 26 -12.82 -1.63 8.70
C GLY A 26 -11.45 -0.96 8.63
N ASN A 27 -11.26 -0.06 7.65
CA ASN A 27 -10.08 0.79 7.51
C ASN A 27 -9.87 1.66 8.77
N LEU A 28 -8.67 1.64 9.37
CA LEU A 28 -8.30 2.44 10.54
C LEU A 28 -8.70 3.91 10.43
N SER A 29 -8.65 4.48 9.22
CA SER A 29 -9.06 5.86 8.94
C SER A 29 -10.54 6.12 9.24
N SER A 30 -11.44 5.18 8.92
CA SER A 30 -12.87 5.37 9.22
C SER A 30 -13.17 5.30 10.71
N TYR A 31 -12.41 4.48 11.43
CA TYR A 31 -12.48 4.39 12.88
C TYR A 31 -11.99 5.68 13.56
N ALA A 32 -10.87 6.24 13.11
CA ALA A 32 -10.33 7.49 13.65
C ALA A 32 -11.33 8.65 13.51
N ILE A 33 -11.95 8.80 12.33
CA ILE A 33 -12.99 9.83 12.08
C ILE A 33 -14.21 9.61 12.98
N LYS A 34 -14.69 8.36 13.11
CA LYS A 34 -15.80 8.01 14.01
C LYS A 34 -15.53 8.42 15.47
N HIS A 35 -14.27 8.45 15.87
CA HIS A 35 -13.84 8.82 17.21
C HIS A 35 -13.37 10.27 17.34
N GLY A 36 -13.68 11.12 16.36
CA GLY A 36 -13.43 12.56 16.43
C GLY A 36 -11.99 12.97 16.11
N ILE A 37 -11.16 12.04 15.63
CA ILE A 37 -9.84 12.37 15.09
C ILE A 37 -10.05 12.84 13.66
N ILE A 38 -10.20 14.15 13.51
CA ILE A 38 -10.38 14.81 12.23
C ILE A 38 -8.99 15.19 11.68
N PRO A 39 -8.71 14.95 10.38
CA PRO A 39 -7.49 15.47 9.77
C PRO A 39 -7.38 16.99 9.96
N PRO A 40 -6.17 17.55 10.13
CA PRO A 40 -6.01 18.99 10.25
C PRO A 40 -6.70 19.69 9.07
N SER A 41 -7.59 20.64 9.37
CA SER A 41 -8.46 21.28 8.39
C SER A 41 -7.67 22.08 7.37
N GLU A 42 -8.06 21.96 6.10
CA GLU A 42 -7.56 22.75 4.97
C GLU A 42 -7.72 24.26 5.23
N SER A 43 -6.62 24.96 5.47
CA SER A 43 -6.53 26.33 4.99
C SER A 43 -6.58 26.26 3.47
N ARG A 44 -7.72 26.64 2.88
CA ARG A 44 -8.02 26.76 1.44
C ARG A 44 -6.78 26.85 0.54
N PHE A 45 -6.35 25.72 -0.01
CA PHE A 45 -5.57 25.72 -1.24
C PHE A 45 -6.53 25.34 -2.36
N GLU A 46 -7.19 26.33 -2.96
CA GLU A 46 -7.80 26.14 -4.29
C GLU A 46 -6.67 25.91 -5.29
N ILE A 47 -6.21 24.65 -5.40
CA ILE A 47 -5.23 24.28 -6.41
C ILE A 47 -5.98 24.20 -7.73
N LYS A 48 -5.98 25.31 -8.48
CA LYS A 48 -6.32 25.30 -9.91
C LYS A 48 -5.34 24.35 -10.60
N LEU A 49 -5.82 23.16 -10.95
CA LEU A 49 -5.15 22.24 -11.87
C LEU A 49 -4.91 23.00 -13.18
N GLN A 50 -3.69 23.51 -13.37
CA GLN A 50 -3.32 24.13 -14.63
C GLN A 50 -3.08 23.05 -15.70
N PRO A 51 -3.38 23.34 -16.98
CA PRO A 51 -3.15 22.41 -18.06
C PRO A 51 -1.66 22.12 -18.21
N THR A 52 -1.37 20.83 -18.36
CA THR A 52 -0.12 20.18 -18.74
C THR A 52 0.93 21.12 -19.36
N GLN A 53 1.92 21.54 -18.57
CA GLN A 53 3.10 22.24 -19.08
C GLN A 53 4.23 21.26 -19.44
N SER A 54 4.92 21.62 -20.52
CA SER A 54 6.03 20.96 -21.21
C SER A 54 6.96 20.10 -20.35
N ILE A 55 7.15 18.85 -20.82
CA ILE A 55 7.91 17.77 -20.21
C ILE A 55 9.42 18.05 -20.28
N CYS A 56 10.07 18.20 -19.13
CA CYS A 56 11.46 17.78 -18.99
C CYS A 56 11.44 16.29 -18.61
N LYS A 57 11.85 15.39 -19.52
CA LYS A 57 11.83 13.93 -19.28
C LYS A 57 12.84 13.48 -18.22
N ASN A 58 13.70 14.37 -17.74
CA ASN A 58 14.69 14.06 -16.73
C ASN A 58 13.99 13.80 -15.38
N GLY A 59 14.05 12.55 -14.90
CA GLY A 59 13.60 12.16 -13.56
C GLY A 59 12.18 11.58 -13.44
N GLN A 60 11.31 11.72 -14.45
CA GLN A 60 9.93 11.18 -14.35
C GLN A 60 9.92 9.65 -14.17
N LYS A 61 10.74 8.94 -14.97
CA LYS A 61 10.86 7.48 -14.89
C LYS A 61 11.38 7.02 -13.53
N GLU A 62 12.36 7.72 -12.99
CA GLU A 62 12.96 7.41 -11.69
C GLU A 62 11.96 7.59 -10.55
N LYS A 63 11.16 8.66 -10.60
CA LYS A 63 10.07 8.89 -9.64
C LYS A 63 9.01 7.79 -9.72
N GLU A 64 8.63 7.37 -10.92
CA GLU A 64 7.69 6.26 -11.11
C GLU A 64 8.23 4.94 -10.54
N GLU A 65 9.50 4.62 -10.79
CA GLU A 65 10.17 3.44 -10.22
C GLU A 65 10.26 3.52 -8.70
N SER A 66 10.53 4.71 -8.15
CA SER A 66 10.51 4.96 -6.70
C SER A 66 9.11 4.77 -6.11
N THR A 67 8.06 5.29 -6.75
CA THR A 67 6.66 5.06 -6.34
C THR A 67 6.31 3.57 -6.36
N LEU A 68 6.67 2.84 -7.43
CA LEU A 68 6.47 1.39 -7.49
C LEU A 68 7.19 0.67 -6.34
N ARG A 69 8.46 1.00 -6.09
CA ARG A 69 9.25 0.41 -5.01
C ARG A 69 8.62 0.67 -3.66
N TRP A 70 8.15 1.89 -3.40
CA TRP A 70 7.44 2.24 -2.18
C TRP A 70 6.17 1.42 -1.99
N ILE A 71 5.31 1.33 -3.02
CA ILE A 71 4.06 0.53 -2.98
C ILE A 71 4.35 -0.93 -2.63
N LEU A 72 5.33 -1.54 -3.31
CA LEU A 72 5.69 -2.94 -3.10
C LEU A 72 6.33 -3.18 -1.72
N SER A 73 7.18 -2.26 -1.25
CA SER A 73 7.89 -2.40 0.03
C SER A 73 6.98 -2.18 1.24
N THR A 74 5.94 -1.38 1.08
CA THR A 74 5.00 -1.04 2.16
C THR A 74 3.64 -1.71 1.99
N THR A 75 3.49 -2.61 1.01
CA THR A 75 2.26 -3.37 0.72
C THR A 75 1.02 -2.48 0.56
N GLN A 76 1.19 -1.30 -0.05
CA GLN A 76 0.11 -0.34 -0.21
C GLN A 76 -0.90 -0.80 -1.26
N SER A 77 -2.15 -0.40 -1.06
CA SER A 77 -3.18 -0.60 -2.08
C SER A 77 -2.83 0.17 -3.34
N LEU A 78 -3.16 -0.42 -4.51
CA LEU A 78 -3.04 0.28 -5.79
C LEU A 78 -3.98 1.48 -5.88
N SER A 79 -5.06 1.50 -5.10
CA SER A 79 -5.96 2.66 -5.03
C SER A 79 -5.31 3.89 -4.38
N THR A 80 -4.16 3.74 -3.72
CA THR A 80 -3.47 4.87 -3.07
C THR A 80 -3.02 5.91 -4.09
N VAL A 81 -2.54 5.50 -5.27
CA VAL A 81 -2.05 6.45 -6.30
C VAL A 81 -3.17 7.20 -7.03
N THR A 82 -4.42 6.75 -6.87
CA THR A 82 -5.61 7.43 -7.40
C THR A 82 -6.37 8.20 -6.33
N HIS A 83 -5.98 8.08 -5.06
CA HIS A 83 -6.65 8.72 -3.95
C HIS A 83 -6.35 10.22 -3.92
N LYS A 84 -7.39 11.06 -3.92
CA LYS A 84 -7.24 12.53 -3.94
C LYS A 84 -6.32 13.06 -2.86
N ALA A 85 -6.46 12.58 -1.61
CA ALA A 85 -5.61 13.06 -0.53
C ALA A 85 -4.11 12.75 -0.74
N TYR A 86 -3.79 11.64 -1.40
CA TYR A 86 -2.41 11.31 -1.74
C TYR A 86 -1.88 12.24 -2.86
N ILE A 87 -2.71 12.49 -3.87
CA ILE A 87 -2.34 13.34 -5.01
C ILE A 87 -2.21 14.80 -4.56
N GLU A 88 -3.26 15.35 -3.97
CA GLU A 88 -3.42 16.79 -3.72
C GLU A 88 -2.74 17.24 -2.43
N HIS A 89 -2.79 16.45 -1.36
CA HIS A 89 -2.24 16.87 -0.05
C HIS A 89 -0.87 16.27 0.27
N HIS A 90 -0.41 15.28 -0.48
CA HIS A 90 0.89 14.67 -0.22
C HIS A 90 1.87 14.90 -1.36
N MET A 91 1.59 14.33 -2.53
CA MET A 91 2.52 14.37 -3.66
C MET A 91 2.62 15.76 -4.28
N TYR A 92 1.52 16.50 -4.42
CA TYR A 92 1.56 17.86 -4.97
C TYR A 92 2.41 18.82 -4.12
N ILE A 93 2.35 18.68 -2.79
CA ILE A 93 3.15 19.49 -1.86
C ILE A 93 4.64 19.15 -1.98
N ILE A 94 4.96 17.86 -2.11
CA ILE A 94 6.36 17.38 -2.19
C ILE A 94 6.96 17.72 -3.56
N ASP A 95 6.23 17.45 -4.64
CA ASP A 95 6.69 17.65 -6.00
C ASP A 95 5.50 17.88 -6.95
N PRO A 96 5.14 19.16 -7.20
CA PRO A 96 4.01 19.50 -8.06
C PRO A 96 4.27 19.18 -9.54
N LYS A 97 5.52 18.89 -9.94
CA LYS A 97 5.88 18.53 -11.31
C LYS A 97 5.82 17.01 -11.54
N PHE A 98 5.68 16.22 -10.49
CA PHE A 98 5.60 14.77 -10.62
C PHE A 98 4.23 14.34 -11.15
N ILE A 99 4.23 13.63 -12.27
CA ILE A 99 3.02 13.02 -12.81
C ILE A 99 2.86 11.65 -12.17
N ILE A 100 1.94 11.53 -11.20
CA ILE A 100 1.73 10.28 -10.48
C ILE A 100 1.23 9.21 -11.46
N PRO A 101 1.86 8.03 -11.51
CA PRO A 101 1.41 6.94 -12.38
C PRO A 101 0.04 6.44 -11.94
N GLY A 102 -0.91 6.40 -12.86
CA GLY A 102 -2.20 5.79 -12.61
C GLY A 102 -2.10 4.29 -12.34
N GLU A 103 -3.15 3.72 -11.75
CA GLU A 103 -3.20 2.32 -11.34
C GLU A 103 -2.91 1.34 -12.49
N ARG A 104 -3.42 1.59 -13.70
CA ARG A 104 -3.12 0.77 -14.89
C ARG A 104 -1.62 0.73 -15.18
N LYS A 105 -0.94 1.86 -15.05
CA LYS A 105 0.51 1.97 -15.30
C LYS A 105 1.29 1.21 -14.23
N ILE A 106 0.93 1.37 -12.96
CA ILE A 106 1.53 0.58 -11.87
C ILE A 106 1.35 -0.93 -12.10
N ARG A 107 0.14 -1.39 -12.46
CA ARG A 107 -0.11 -2.81 -12.78
C ARG A 107 0.79 -3.33 -13.90
N MET A 108 0.98 -2.54 -14.96
CA MET A 108 1.88 -2.88 -16.05
C MET A 108 3.34 -2.97 -15.57
N MET A 109 3.80 -2.03 -14.75
CA MET A 109 5.14 -2.07 -14.19
C MET A 109 5.35 -3.29 -13.28
N ILE A 110 4.36 -3.65 -12.45
CA ILE A 110 4.38 -4.88 -11.64
C ILE A 110 4.51 -6.11 -12.54
N ALA A 111 3.73 -6.20 -13.62
CA ALA A 111 3.78 -7.31 -14.55
C ALA A 111 5.16 -7.44 -15.23
N GLN A 112 5.77 -6.30 -15.61
CA GLN A 112 7.13 -6.27 -16.15
C GLN A 112 8.17 -6.75 -15.13
N SER A 113 8.11 -6.26 -13.89
CA SER A 113 8.98 -6.72 -12.81
C SER A 113 8.80 -8.20 -12.50
N TYR A 114 7.56 -8.70 -12.52
CA TYR A 114 7.27 -10.12 -12.35
C TYR A 114 7.88 -10.96 -13.48
N GLY A 115 7.74 -10.55 -14.74
CA GLY A 115 8.33 -11.24 -15.89
C GLY A 115 9.85 -11.39 -15.77
N TYR A 116 10.54 -10.34 -15.34
CA TYR A 116 11.97 -10.39 -15.06
C TYR A 116 12.31 -11.39 -13.94
N ASN A 117 11.60 -11.32 -12.81
CA ASN A 117 11.82 -12.19 -11.66
C ASN A 117 11.47 -13.66 -11.95
N LYS A 118 10.49 -13.92 -12.82
CA LYS A 118 10.09 -15.27 -13.25
C LYS A 118 11.26 -16.02 -13.89
N ASN A 119 12.02 -15.38 -14.78
CA ASN A 119 13.14 -16.04 -15.44
C ASN A 119 14.24 -16.42 -14.43
N LYS A 120 14.52 -15.52 -13.47
CA LYS A 120 15.44 -15.80 -12.35
C LYS A 120 14.93 -16.95 -11.48
N LEU A 121 13.63 -16.99 -11.18
CA LEU A 121 13.00 -18.07 -10.44
C LEU A 121 13.09 -19.41 -11.17
N ILE A 122 12.81 -19.44 -12.48
CA ILE A 122 12.94 -20.65 -13.31
C ILE A 122 14.38 -21.18 -13.25
N GLN A 123 15.37 -20.29 -13.32
CA GLN A 123 16.77 -20.69 -13.20
C GLN A 123 17.07 -21.29 -11.81
N LEU A 124 16.58 -20.69 -10.73
CA LEU A 124 16.71 -21.22 -9.38
C LEU A 124 16.06 -22.60 -9.22
N LEU A 125 14.88 -22.79 -9.80
CA LEU A 125 14.16 -24.07 -9.76
C LEU A 125 14.92 -25.17 -10.52
N LYS A 126 15.58 -24.83 -11.65
CA LYS A 126 16.42 -25.79 -12.39
C LYS A 126 17.64 -26.25 -11.61
N THR A 127 18.17 -25.40 -10.73
CA THR A 127 19.32 -25.72 -9.88
C THR A 127 18.95 -26.37 -8.55
N ALA A 128 17.65 -26.47 -8.24
CA ALA A 128 17.19 -27.01 -6.97
C ALA A 128 17.42 -28.52 -6.89
N GLN A 129 18.03 -28.99 -5.79
CA GLN A 129 18.18 -30.42 -5.55
C GLN A 129 16.87 -31.08 -5.13
N SER A 130 16.09 -30.41 -4.29
CA SER A 130 14.74 -30.84 -3.94
C SER A 130 13.85 -29.63 -3.64
N ILE A 131 12.55 -29.82 -3.82
CA ILE A 131 11.52 -28.81 -3.60
C ILE A 131 10.43 -29.45 -2.75
N SER A 132 10.08 -28.79 -1.65
CA SER A 132 8.92 -29.13 -0.85
C SER A 132 7.75 -28.24 -1.28
N LEU A 133 6.65 -28.86 -1.74
CA LEU A 133 5.45 -28.13 -2.15
C LEU A 133 4.38 -28.30 -1.07
N THR A 134 3.89 -27.20 -0.52
CA THR A 134 2.71 -27.19 0.36
C THR A 134 1.51 -26.63 -0.39
N THR A 135 0.36 -27.27 -0.15
CA THR A 135 -0.91 -26.91 -0.78
C THR A 135 -1.93 -26.58 0.29
N ASP A 136 -2.36 -25.33 0.32
CA ASP A 136 -3.34 -24.83 1.27
C ASP A 136 -4.67 -24.65 0.56
N LEU A 137 -5.75 -25.21 1.10
CA LEU A 137 -7.10 -25.06 0.55
C LEU A 137 -7.99 -24.38 1.59
N TRP A 138 -8.65 -23.29 1.20
CA TRP A 138 -9.60 -22.58 2.06
C TRP A 138 -10.73 -21.97 1.25
N SER A 139 -11.84 -21.67 1.93
CA SER A 139 -12.97 -20.93 1.35
C SER A 139 -13.17 -19.64 2.13
N CYS A 140 -13.51 -18.54 1.45
CA CYS A 140 -13.84 -17.28 2.13
C CYS A 140 -15.36 -17.12 2.31
N CYS A 141 -15.76 -16.12 3.11
CA CYS A 141 -17.17 -15.82 3.36
C CYS A 141 -17.97 -15.46 2.09
N SER A 142 -17.31 -15.05 1.00
CA SER A 142 -17.96 -14.84 -0.30
C SER A 142 -18.18 -16.14 -1.10
N LYS A 143 -18.01 -17.31 -0.48
CA LYS A 143 -18.20 -18.66 -1.05
C LYS A 143 -17.26 -19.00 -2.20
N HIS A 144 -16.15 -18.29 -2.31
CA HIS A 144 -15.09 -18.62 -3.26
C HIS A 144 -14.06 -19.54 -2.58
N GLY A 145 -13.72 -20.64 -3.23
CA GLY A 145 -12.62 -21.52 -2.84
C GLY A 145 -11.29 -21.01 -3.39
N TYR A 146 -10.23 -21.16 -2.63
CA TYR A 146 -8.87 -20.76 -2.96
C TYR A 146 -7.92 -21.92 -2.74
N LEU A 147 -7.02 -22.11 -3.69
CA LEU A 147 -5.89 -23.04 -3.61
C LEU A 147 -4.60 -22.22 -3.60
N GLY A 148 -3.92 -22.22 -2.46
CA GLY A 148 -2.56 -21.71 -2.31
C GLY A 148 -1.55 -22.82 -2.58
N LEU A 149 -0.54 -22.50 -3.38
CA LEU A 149 0.61 -23.39 -3.63
C LEU A 149 1.87 -22.64 -3.21
N THR A 150 2.62 -23.19 -2.27
CA THR A 150 3.90 -22.63 -1.82
C THR A 150 5.01 -23.66 -2.04
N ALA A 151 6.03 -23.28 -2.80
CA ALA A 151 7.20 -24.13 -3.06
C ALA A 151 8.41 -23.61 -2.28
N THR A 152 8.96 -24.46 -1.42
CA THR A 152 10.20 -24.21 -0.67
C THR A 152 11.34 -24.96 -1.34
N ILE A 153 12.35 -24.22 -1.80
CA ILE A 153 13.56 -24.79 -2.41
C ILE A 153 14.52 -25.20 -1.30
N ASN A 154 14.87 -26.48 -1.22
CA ASN A 154 15.84 -26.99 -0.26
C ASN A 154 17.23 -27.00 -0.91
N GLN A 155 18.14 -26.15 -0.43
CA GLN A 155 19.55 -26.18 -0.80
C GLN A 155 20.31 -26.88 0.33
N ARG A 156 20.99 -27.99 0.04
CA ARG A 156 22.01 -28.53 0.95
C ARG A 156 23.27 -27.68 0.78
N PHE A 157 23.73 -27.06 1.87
CA PHE A 157 25.06 -26.46 1.97
C PHE A 157 26.11 -27.55 2.13
#